data_AF-A0A8T4UCD3-F1
#
_entry.id   AF-A0A8T4UCD3-F1
#
_cell.length_a   1.000
_cell.length_b   1.000
_cell.length_c   1.000
_cell.angle_alpha   90.00
_cell.angle_beta   90.00
_cell.angle_gamma   90.00
#
_symmetry.space_group_name_H-M   'P 1'
#
loop_
_entity.id
_entity.type
_entity.pdbx_description
1 polymer ?
#
loop_
_entity_poly.entity_id
_entity_poly.type
_entity_poly.pdbx_seq_one_letter_code
_entity_poly.pdbx_strand_id
1 'polypeptide(L)'
;MIILPSPRILRIDTDSLIRELVPRPIETPVEDIPSAPVSSCGYEVINGNSYSAALQTLCAQYASAPDRYSPHPTIIVDDQIFPRPLTMLETLEIRLAHPELLDVYLDSCSGIAYLANSRMSKLIPVCLDLCALPKDFKDSFLSTPYASLQGTELDLSHGVYDQLLGFDTVFSHPFWLAVFNNDINKLIKYRDLVFNTKFSDKATDSKAMGVFVRTNVTQNGLRALCVGNVTDGSSLFGNGLIGSARFLLLTPSSSQKSLEVK
;
A
#
# COMPACT_ATOMS: atom_id res chain seq x y z
N MET A 1 -17.89 -10.49 -59.41
CA MET A 1 -17.63 -10.91 -58.02
C MET A 1 -16.55 -9.99 -57.47
N ILE A 2 -16.92 -9.04 -56.60
CA ILE A 2 -15.98 -8.06 -56.05
C ILE A 2 -15.48 -8.60 -54.72
N ILE A 3 -14.18 -8.89 -54.63
CA ILE A 3 -13.54 -9.36 -53.40
C ILE A 3 -13.03 -8.12 -52.68
N LEU A 4 -13.68 -7.75 -51.56
CA LEU A 4 -13.18 -6.68 -50.69
C LEU A 4 -12.03 -7.22 -49.82
N PRO A 5 -10.93 -6.46 -49.67
CA PRO A 5 -9.83 -6.87 -48.81
C PRO A 5 -10.26 -6.88 -47.34
N SER A 6 -9.80 -7.88 -46.60
CA SER A 6 -10.04 -8.00 -45.16
C SER A 6 -9.42 -6.82 -44.39
N PRO A 7 -10.12 -6.27 -43.38
CA PRO A 7 -9.60 -5.18 -42.58
C PRO A 7 -8.35 -5.64 -41.81
N ARG A 8 -7.24 -4.92 -42.00
CA ARG A 8 -6.03 -5.08 -41.17
C ARG A 8 -6.31 -4.50 -39.80
N ILE A 9 -6.45 -5.36 -38.80
CA ILE A 9 -6.43 -4.97 -37.39
C ILE A 9 -5.00 -4.55 -37.06
N LEU A 10 -4.77 -3.24 -36.93
CA LEU A 10 -3.54 -2.70 -36.35
C LEU A 10 -3.56 -3.06 -34.85
N ARG A 11 -2.82 -4.10 -34.48
CA ARG A 11 -2.45 -4.35 -33.08
C ARG A 11 -1.50 -3.25 -32.66
N ILE A 12 -2.04 -2.25 -31.97
CA ILE A 12 -1.24 -1.28 -31.24
C ILE A 12 -0.67 -2.02 -30.03
N ASP A 13 0.66 -2.01 -29.91
CA ASP A 13 1.37 -2.53 -28.76
C ASP A 13 1.10 -1.59 -27.57
N THR A 14 0.03 -1.89 -26.83
CA THR A 14 -0.39 -1.13 -25.65
C THR A 14 0.64 -1.17 -24.53
N ASP A 15 1.49 -2.20 -24.48
CA ASP A 15 2.51 -2.34 -23.45
C ASP A 15 3.67 -1.34 -23.65
N SER A 16 3.98 -1.02 -24.90
CA SER A 16 4.96 0.03 -25.23
C SER A 16 4.46 1.43 -24.85
N LEU A 17 3.16 1.71 -25.08
CA LEU A 17 2.52 2.98 -24.75
C LEU A 17 2.40 3.22 -23.24
N ILE A 18 2.16 2.16 -22.45
CA ILE A 18 2.09 2.25 -20.98
C ILE A 18 3.47 2.55 -20.38
N ARG A 19 4.55 2.04 -20.98
CA ARG A 19 5.93 2.31 -20.49
C ARG A 19 6.39 3.75 -20.69
N GLU A 20 5.79 4.50 -21.61
CA GLU A 20 6.13 5.91 -21.86
C GLU A 20 5.34 6.90 -20.99
N LEU A 21 4.19 6.49 -20.43
CA LEU A 21 3.25 7.41 -19.77
C LEU A 21 3.30 7.39 -18.23
N VAL A 22 4.05 6.47 -17.63
CA VAL A 22 4.23 6.42 -16.17
C VAL A 22 5.62 6.98 -15.83
N PRO A 23 5.71 8.13 -15.13
CA PRO A 23 6.98 8.60 -14.60
C PRO A 23 7.56 7.49 -13.72
N ARG A 24 8.73 6.97 -14.10
CA ARG A 24 9.49 6.10 -13.20
C ARG A 24 9.85 6.95 -11.97
N PRO A 25 9.74 6.42 -10.74
CA PRO A 25 10.34 7.07 -9.59
C PRO A 25 11.78 7.42 -9.94
N ILE A 26 12.17 8.67 -9.70
CA ILE A 26 13.57 9.08 -9.88
C ILE A 26 14.35 8.38 -8.78
N GLU A 27 14.90 7.21 -9.10
CA GLU A 27 15.91 6.55 -8.28
C GLU A 27 17.17 7.41 -8.39
N THR A 28 17.33 8.34 -7.45
CA THR A 28 18.64 8.94 -7.24
C THR A 28 19.51 7.87 -6.58
N PRO A 29 20.67 7.49 -7.13
CA PRO A 29 21.61 6.64 -6.43
C PRO A 29 22.00 7.35 -5.14
N VAL A 30 21.48 6.90 -4.01
CA VAL A 30 21.95 7.35 -2.71
C VAL A 30 23.25 6.59 -2.49
N GLU A 31 24.34 7.32 -2.24
CA GLU A 31 25.61 6.70 -1.83
C GLU A 31 25.35 5.75 -0.65
N ASP A 32 26.14 4.66 -0.55
CA ASP A 32 26.07 3.71 0.55
C ASP A 32 26.40 4.42 1.87
N ILE A 33 25.38 4.97 2.52
CA ILE A 33 25.52 5.53 3.86
C ILE A 33 25.55 4.34 4.82
N PRO A 34 26.57 4.23 5.68
CA PRO A 34 26.64 3.15 6.66
C PRO A 34 25.34 3.13 7.48
N SER A 35 24.69 1.97 7.47
CA SER A 35 23.46 1.71 8.22
C SER A 35 23.77 1.82 9.71
N ALA A 36 23.53 3.00 10.26
CA ALA A 36 23.60 3.20 11.68
C ALA A 36 22.49 2.34 12.33
N PRO A 37 22.75 1.68 13.47
CA PRO A 37 21.70 0.96 14.18
C PRO A 37 20.54 1.92 14.46
N VAL A 38 19.30 1.51 14.22
CA VAL A 38 18.11 2.39 14.30
C VAL A 38 18.05 3.17 15.63
N SER A 39 18.66 2.64 16.70
CA SER A 39 18.76 3.31 18.01
C SER A 39 19.67 4.55 18.05
N SER A 40 20.63 4.74 17.13
CA SER A 40 21.51 5.92 17.12
C SER A 40 20.89 7.13 16.43
N CYS A 41 19.78 6.96 15.72
CA CYS A 41 19.13 8.04 14.97
C CYS A 41 18.01 8.74 15.77
N GLY A 42 17.85 8.42 17.05
CA GLY A 42 16.80 9.01 17.87
C GLY A 42 15.40 8.54 17.46
N TYR A 43 15.24 7.33 16.90
CA TYR A 43 13.94 6.73 16.66
C TYR A 43 13.84 5.41 17.41
N GLU A 44 12.74 5.21 18.13
CA GLU A 44 12.49 3.95 18.84
C GLU A 44 11.68 2.99 17.96
N VAL A 45 12.29 1.87 17.57
CA VAL A 45 11.52 0.72 17.11
C VAL A 45 10.70 0.22 18.29
N ILE A 46 9.37 0.23 18.14
CA ILE A 46 8.49 -0.35 19.15
C ILE A 46 8.63 -1.87 19.08
N ASN A 47 9.50 -2.43 19.93
CA ASN A 47 9.72 -3.86 20.04
C ASN A 47 8.43 -4.58 20.47
N GLY A 48 8.09 -5.66 19.77
CA GLY A 48 7.02 -6.59 20.17
C GLY A 48 5.76 -6.62 19.31
N ASN A 49 5.69 -5.88 18.18
CA ASN A 49 4.64 -6.11 17.19
C ASN A 49 5.17 -7.00 16.04
N SER A 50 4.31 -7.87 15.51
CA SER A 50 4.67 -8.78 14.40
C SER A 50 5.16 -8.04 13.16
N TYR A 51 4.75 -6.78 13.01
CA TYR A 51 5.14 -5.90 11.91
C TYR A 51 6.62 -5.48 11.97
N SER A 52 7.15 -5.07 13.12
CA SER A 52 8.55 -4.65 13.27
C SER A 52 9.49 -5.82 13.02
N ALA A 53 9.10 -7.02 13.47
CA ALA A 53 9.83 -8.25 13.18
C ALA A 53 9.79 -8.62 11.69
N ALA A 54 8.61 -8.51 11.04
CA ALA A 54 8.48 -8.75 9.61
C ALA A 54 9.28 -7.73 8.77
N LEU A 55 9.22 -6.44 9.14
CA LEU A 55 9.98 -5.38 8.48
C LEU A 55 11.49 -5.54 8.71
N GLN A 56 11.94 -5.88 9.92
CA GLN A 56 13.35 -6.17 10.18
C GLN A 56 13.83 -7.40 9.39
N THR A 57 13.02 -8.45 9.32
CA THR A 57 13.30 -9.64 8.50
C THR A 57 13.48 -9.24 7.04
N LEU A 58 12.61 -8.38 6.54
CA LEU A 58 12.67 -7.88 5.18
C LEU A 58 13.91 -7.01 4.95
N CYS A 59 14.18 -6.03 5.81
CA CYS A 59 15.37 -5.20 5.70
C CYS A 59 16.65 -6.06 5.74
N ALA A 60 16.68 -7.10 6.58
CA ALA A 60 17.79 -8.05 6.64
C ALA A 60 17.92 -8.86 5.34
N GLN A 61 16.81 -9.33 4.75
CA GLN A 61 16.84 -10.03 3.46
C GLN A 61 17.37 -9.14 2.34
N TYR A 62 16.91 -7.89 2.26
CA TYR A 62 17.38 -6.91 1.28
C TYR A 62 18.87 -6.63 1.44
N ALA A 63 19.33 -6.39 2.67
CA ALA A 63 20.75 -6.20 2.97
C ALA A 63 21.60 -7.43 2.66
N SER A 64 21.05 -8.65 2.76
CA SER A 64 21.77 -9.90 2.53
C SER A 64 21.98 -10.27 1.06
N ALA A 65 21.24 -9.65 0.13
CA ALA A 65 21.32 -9.95 -1.29
C ALA A 65 21.12 -8.69 -2.16
N PRO A 66 22.05 -7.72 -2.09
CA PRO A 66 21.94 -6.45 -2.80
C PRO A 66 21.92 -6.60 -4.33
N ASP A 67 22.51 -7.68 -4.86
CA ASP A 67 22.47 -7.99 -6.29
C ASP A 67 21.10 -8.52 -6.77
N ARG A 68 20.21 -8.86 -5.83
CA ARG A 68 18.88 -9.46 -6.10
C ARG A 68 17.72 -8.55 -5.73
N TYR A 69 17.92 -7.63 -4.79
CA TYR A 69 16.87 -6.75 -4.28
C TYR A 69 17.34 -5.30 -4.34
N SER A 70 16.49 -4.42 -4.88
CA SER A 70 16.73 -2.97 -4.78
C SER A 70 16.85 -2.57 -3.31
N PRO A 71 17.70 -1.59 -2.95
CA PRO A 71 17.80 -1.09 -1.58
C PRO A 71 16.43 -0.77 -0.99
N HIS A 72 16.27 -1.01 0.32
CA HIS A 72 15.01 -0.70 1.01
C HIS A 72 14.71 0.79 0.83
N PRO A 73 13.54 1.18 0.30
CA PRO A 73 13.25 2.58 0.03
C PRO A 73 13.35 3.45 1.29
N THR A 74 13.82 4.68 1.16
CA THR A 74 14.01 5.58 2.30
C THR A 74 13.17 6.85 2.20
N ILE A 75 13.01 7.56 3.33
CA ILE A 75 12.47 8.92 3.43
C ILE A 75 13.47 9.79 4.20
N ILE A 76 13.44 11.09 3.93
CA ILE A 76 14.23 12.08 4.65
C ILE A 76 13.31 12.81 5.63
N VAL A 77 13.66 12.80 6.91
CA VAL A 77 12.98 13.56 7.97
C VAL A 77 14.04 14.34 8.73
N ASP A 78 13.96 15.67 8.73
CA ASP A 78 14.92 16.57 9.37
C ASP A 78 16.39 16.27 8.99
N ASP A 79 16.66 16.20 7.68
CA ASP A 79 17.97 15.87 7.10
C ASP A 79 18.54 14.48 7.46
N GLN A 80 17.74 13.61 8.09
CA GLN A 80 18.10 12.23 8.39
C GLN A 80 17.37 11.25 7.49
N ILE A 81 18.04 10.18 7.10
CA ILE A 81 17.52 9.16 6.18
C ILE A 81 17.00 7.97 6.98
N PHE A 82 15.74 7.60 6.75
CA PHE A 82 15.06 6.47 7.38
C PHE A 82 14.59 5.46 6.35
N PRO A 83 14.69 4.15 6.62
CA PRO A 83 13.90 3.16 5.90
C PRO A 83 12.42 3.53 6.01
N ARG A 84 11.73 3.73 4.88
CA ARG A 84 10.29 4.01 4.94
C ARG A 84 9.51 2.71 5.12
N PRO A 85 8.30 2.77 5.72
CA PRO A 85 7.40 1.63 5.63
C PRO A 85 7.12 1.27 4.16
N LEU A 86 6.76 0.01 3.93
CA LEU A 86 6.37 -0.46 2.60
C LEU A 86 5.07 0.19 2.15
N THR A 87 4.93 0.47 0.87
CA THR A 87 3.61 0.78 0.29
C THR A 87 2.70 -0.43 0.36
N MET A 88 1.40 -0.23 0.13
CA MET A 88 0.46 -1.34 0.02
C MET A 88 0.88 -2.32 -1.07
N LEU A 89 1.27 -1.82 -2.25
CA LEU A 89 1.73 -2.68 -3.34
C LEU A 89 2.92 -3.55 -2.93
N GLU A 90 3.96 -2.93 -2.35
CA GLU A 90 5.17 -3.64 -1.89
C GLU A 90 4.82 -4.70 -0.83
N THR A 91 3.89 -4.37 0.09
CA THR A 91 3.40 -5.31 1.10
C THR A 91 2.78 -6.57 0.46
N LEU A 92 1.98 -6.39 -0.59
CA LEU A 92 1.33 -7.49 -1.30
C LEU A 92 2.34 -8.27 -2.16
N GLU A 93 3.32 -7.60 -2.77
CA GLU A 93 4.40 -8.24 -3.53
C GLU A 93 5.30 -9.09 -2.63
N ILE A 94 5.56 -8.63 -1.41
CA ILE A 94 6.31 -9.43 -0.43
C ILE A 94 5.52 -10.64 -0.01
N ARG A 95 4.22 -10.53 0.23
CA ARG A 95 3.37 -11.71 0.49
C ARG A 95 3.31 -12.69 -0.68
N LEU A 96 3.42 -12.20 -1.92
CA LEU A 96 3.60 -13.07 -3.11
C LEU A 96 4.89 -13.87 -3.06
N ALA A 97 5.99 -13.24 -2.67
CA ALA A 97 7.29 -13.88 -2.56
C ALA A 97 7.44 -14.77 -1.31
N HIS A 98 6.72 -14.42 -0.24
CA HIS A 98 6.80 -15.01 1.10
C HIS A 98 5.39 -15.33 1.63
N PRO A 99 4.75 -16.43 1.15
CA PRO A 99 3.39 -16.80 1.54
C PRO A 99 3.18 -16.98 3.05
N GLU A 100 4.23 -17.28 3.81
CA GLU A 100 4.19 -17.33 5.28
C GLU A 100 3.75 -16.00 5.94
N LEU A 101 3.88 -14.88 5.21
CA LEU A 101 3.46 -13.55 5.67
C LEU A 101 1.97 -13.27 5.40
N LEU A 102 1.24 -14.19 4.75
CA LEU A 102 -0.20 -14.05 4.54
C LEU A 102 -0.97 -14.06 5.85
N ASP A 103 -0.50 -14.77 6.88
CA ASP A 103 -1.14 -14.83 8.19
C ASP A 103 -0.76 -13.67 9.13
N VAL A 104 0.12 -12.78 8.68
CA VAL A 104 0.66 -11.67 9.48
C VAL A 104 0.03 -10.35 9.04
N TYR A 105 -0.39 -9.54 10.01
CA TYR A 105 -0.82 -8.16 9.74
C TYR A 105 0.39 -7.30 9.38
N LEU A 106 0.33 -6.61 8.24
CA LEU A 106 1.39 -5.74 7.76
C LEU A 106 0.83 -4.33 7.56
N ASP A 107 1.41 -3.38 8.29
CA ASP A 107 1.18 -1.96 8.11
C ASP A 107 1.85 -1.48 6.82
N SER A 108 1.23 -0.52 6.14
CA SER A 108 1.78 0.10 4.93
C SER A 108 1.90 1.61 5.11
N CYS A 109 2.84 2.26 4.40
CA CYS A 109 2.90 3.72 4.26
C CYS A 109 1.85 4.29 3.32
N SER A 110 0.95 3.46 2.77
CA SER A 110 -0.11 3.95 1.90
C SER A 110 -1.25 4.56 2.71
N GLY A 111 -1.76 5.68 2.20
CA GLY A 111 -2.92 6.36 2.73
C GLY A 111 -4.13 6.24 1.82
N ILE A 112 -5.30 6.43 2.39
CA ILE A 112 -6.52 6.75 1.68
C ILE A 112 -7.12 8.03 2.23
N ALA A 113 -7.31 9.01 1.35
CA ALA A 113 -8.00 10.24 1.68
C ALA A 113 -9.45 10.19 1.21
N TYR A 114 -10.35 10.73 2.01
CA TYR A 114 -11.77 10.82 1.72
C TYR A 114 -12.19 12.27 1.56
N LEU A 115 -13.02 12.54 0.55
CA LEU A 115 -13.66 13.84 0.37
C LEU A 115 -14.96 13.91 1.18
N ALA A 116 -15.16 14.99 1.93
CA ALA A 116 -16.37 15.22 2.71
C ALA A 116 -17.64 15.16 1.83
N ASN A 117 -18.67 14.50 2.35
CA ASN A 117 -20.00 14.38 1.75
C ASN A 117 -19.98 13.85 0.31
N SER A 118 -19.04 12.95 0.01
CA SER A 118 -18.80 12.38 -1.31
C SER A 118 -18.37 10.93 -1.21
N ARG A 119 -18.51 10.19 -2.33
CA ARG A 119 -17.93 8.85 -2.53
C ARG A 119 -16.54 8.89 -3.17
N MET A 120 -15.97 10.09 -3.35
CA MET A 120 -14.62 10.24 -3.89
C MET A 120 -13.57 9.99 -2.82
N SER A 121 -12.52 9.27 -3.22
CA SER A 121 -11.34 9.04 -2.41
C SER A 121 -10.06 9.15 -3.24
N LYS A 122 -8.91 9.30 -2.58
CA LYS A 122 -7.58 9.23 -3.20
C LYS A 122 -6.78 8.12 -2.55
N LEU A 123 -6.26 7.20 -3.36
CA LEU A 123 -5.22 6.27 -2.95
C LEU A 123 -3.86 6.97 -3.04
N ILE A 124 -3.12 6.97 -1.94
CA ILE A 124 -1.83 7.66 -1.80
C ILE A 124 -0.77 6.58 -1.52
N PRO A 125 0.01 6.13 -2.52
CA PRO A 125 0.94 5.01 -2.33
C PRO A 125 1.96 5.24 -1.22
N VAL A 126 2.51 6.46 -1.13
CA VAL A 126 3.41 6.90 -0.06
C VAL A 126 2.80 8.12 0.60
N CYS A 127 2.37 7.98 1.85
CA CYS A 127 1.71 9.03 2.60
C CYS A 127 2.59 9.50 3.76
N LEU A 128 3.37 10.56 3.50
CA LEU A 128 4.32 11.11 4.47
C LEU A 128 3.62 11.68 5.71
N ASP A 129 2.47 12.33 5.54
CA ASP A 129 1.66 12.86 6.64
C ASP A 129 1.30 11.78 7.67
N LEU A 130 1.00 10.56 7.20
CA LEU A 130 0.69 9.44 8.07
C LEU A 130 1.94 8.84 8.73
N CYS A 131 3.08 8.88 8.05
CA CYS A 131 4.37 8.46 8.62
C CYS A 131 4.88 9.43 9.70
N ALA A 132 4.46 10.70 9.64
CA ALA A 132 4.84 11.75 10.58
C ALA A 132 3.86 11.90 11.77
N LEU A 133 2.89 10.99 11.92
CA LEU A 133 1.93 11.05 13.03
C LEU A 133 2.64 10.92 14.38
N PRO A 134 2.29 11.74 15.39
CA PRO A 134 2.88 11.64 16.71
C PRO A 134 2.45 10.33 17.39
N LYS A 135 3.30 9.79 18.26
CA LYS A 135 3.07 8.52 18.99
C LYS A 135 1.81 8.51 19.85
N ASP A 136 1.37 9.67 20.30
CA ASP A 136 0.16 9.86 21.10
C ASP A 136 -1.05 10.32 20.28
N PHE A 137 -0.98 10.28 18.95
CA PHE A 137 -2.12 10.51 18.07
C PHE A 137 -3.26 9.55 18.40
N LYS A 138 -4.46 10.09 18.67
CA LYS A 138 -5.63 9.34 19.15
C LYS A 138 -6.88 9.50 18.28
N ASP A 139 -6.80 10.31 17.24
CA ASP A 139 -7.93 10.52 16.34
C ASP A 139 -8.10 9.34 15.38
N SER A 140 -9.31 9.23 14.82
CA SER A 140 -9.61 8.14 13.86
C SER A 140 -9.14 8.43 12.43
N PHE A 141 -8.76 9.67 12.14
CA PHE A 141 -8.25 10.16 10.85
C PHE A 141 -7.46 11.45 11.06
N LEU A 142 -6.56 11.76 10.14
CA LEU A 142 -5.88 13.05 10.05
C LEU A 142 -6.72 14.02 9.22
N SER A 143 -7.03 15.20 9.76
CA SER A 143 -7.78 16.22 9.02
C SER A 143 -6.84 16.95 8.07
N THR A 144 -7.03 16.73 6.77
CA THR A 144 -6.19 17.32 5.71
C THR A 144 -7.07 17.81 4.56
N PRO A 145 -6.76 18.95 3.91
CA PRO A 145 -7.46 19.37 2.70
C PRO A 145 -7.34 18.31 1.59
N TYR A 146 -8.45 17.70 1.18
CA TYR A 146 -8.44 16.65 0.15
C TYR A 146 -7.75 17.08 -1.17
N ALA A 147 -7.89 18.36 -1.52
CA ALA A 147 -7.30 18.92 -2.74
C ALA A 147 -5.77 19.04 -2.69
N SER A 148 -5.15 19.13 -1.51
CA SER A 148 -3.68 19.23 -1.39
C SER A 148 -2.97 17.89 -1.51
N LEU A 149 -3.71 16.79 -1.36
CA LEU A 149 -3.16 15.44 -1.42
C LEU A 149 -3.01 14.96 -2.87
N GLN A 150 -1.84 14.41 -3.18
CA GLN A 150 -1.57 13.74 -4.46
C GLN A 150 -1.85 12.25 -4.33
N GLY A 151 -2.49 11.67 -5.35
CA GLY A 151 -2.85 10.26 -5.37
C GLY A 151 -3.79 9.92 -6.51
N THR A 152 -4.08 8.63 -6.67
CA THR A 152 -5.03 8.13 -7.66
C THR A 152 -6.45 8.37 -7.14
N GLU A 153 -7.23 9.18 -7.85
CA GLU A 153 -8.64 9.37 -7.52
C GLU A 153 -9.45 8.12 -7.83
N LEU A 154 -10.35 7.78 -6.90
CA LEU A 154 -11.22 6.62 -6.93
C LEU A 154 -12.64 7.07 -6.61
N ASP A 155 -13.57 6.72 -7.48
CA ASP A 155 -15.00 6.84 -7.21
C ASP A 155 -15.52 5.54 -6.59
N LEU A 156 -15.82 5.59 -5.30
CA LEU A 156 -16.31 4.45 -4.53
C LEU A 156 -17.77 4.09 -4.84
N SER A 157 -18.40 4.74 -5.83
CA SER A 157 -19.69 4.31 -6.39
C SER A 157 -19.55 3.20 -7.45
N HIS A 158 -18.35 3.02 -8.04
CA HIS A 158 -18.12 2.09 -9.16
C HIS A 158 -17.56 0.72 -8.75
N GLY A 159 -17.93 0.20 -7.58
CA GLY A 159 -17.39 -1.07 -7.09
C GLY A 159 -18.18 -1.66 -5.94
N VAL A 160 -17.71 -2.82 -5.48
CA VAL A 160 -18.35 -3.58 -4.40
C VAL A 160 -17.49 -3.43 -3.16
N TYR A 161 -17.91 -2.53 -2.27
CA TYR A 161 -17.19 -2.20 -1.04
C TYR A 161 -17.90 -2.76 0.19
N ASP A 162 -17.19 -2.84 1.31
CA ASP A 162 -17.68 -3.33 2.61
C ASP A 162 -18.16 -4.80 2.61
N GLN A 163 -17.63 -5.59 1.68
CA GLN A 163 -17.86 -7.03 1.62
C GLN A 163 -16.68 -7.76 0.95
N LEU A 164 -16.57 -9.06 1.21
CA LEU A 164 -15.63 -9.93 0.52
C LEU A 164 -16.04 -10.15 -0.94
N LEU A 165 -15.03 -10.28 -1.81
CA LEU A 165 -15.20 -10.42 -3.25
C LEU A 165 -15.14 -11.89 -3.66
N GLY A 166 -15.90 -12.26 -4.69
CA GLY A 166 -15.75 -13.56 -5.35
C GLY A 166 -14.50 -13.59 -6.23
N PHE A 167 -13.99 -14.79 -6.52
CA PHE A 167 -12.73 -15.00 -7.25
C PHE A 167 -12.64 -14.16 -8.56
N ASP A 168 -13.68 -14.16 -9.38
CA ASP A 168 -13.68 -13.43 -10.65
C ASP A 168 -13.92 -11.91 -10.48
N THR A 169 -14.50 -11.49 -9.37
CA THR A 169 -14.81 -10.06 -9.16
C THR A 169 -13.58 -9.23 -8.74
N VAL A 170 -12.52 -9.89 -8.28
CA VAL A 170 -11.30 -9.22 -7.79
C VAL A 170 -10.59 -8.43 -8.89
N PHE A 171 -10.39 -9.02 -10.07
CA PHE A 171 -9.59 -8.38 -11.13
C PHE A 171 -10.31 -7.23 -11.83
N SER A 172 -11.63 -7.12 -11.66
CA SER A 172 -12.41 -5.98 -12.15
C SER A 172 -12.66 -4.92 -11.06
N HIS A 173 -12.21 -5.15 -9.83
CA HIS A 173 -12.48 -4.23 -8.73
C HIS A 173 -11.57 -2.99 -8.82
N PRO A 174 -12.10 -1.75 -9.00
CA PRO A 174 -11.28 -0.58 -9.30
C PRO A 174 -10.21 -0.29 -8.24
N PHE A 175 -10.54 -0.54 -6.97
CA PHE A 175 -9.60 -0.31 -5.88
C PHE A 175 -8.40 -1.28 -5.92
N TRP A 176 -8.64 -2.56 -6.22
CA TRP A 176 -7.56 -3.54 -6.33
C TRP A 176 -6.69 -3.25 -7.55
N LEU A 177 -7.31 -2.88 -8.67
CA LEU A 177 -6.59 -2.41 -9.85
C LEU A 177 -5.70 -1.20 -9.52
N ALA A 178 -6.23 -0.20 -8.81
CA ALA A 178 -5.46 0.97 -8.42
C ALA A 178 -4.27 0.64 -7.50
N VAL A 179 -4.46 -0.24 -6.51
CA VAL A 179 -3.36 -0.72 -5.63
C VAL A 179 -2.26 -1.40 -6.41
N PHE A 180 -2.62 -2.20 -7.42
CA PHE A 180 -1.66 -2.87 -8.30
C PHE A 180 -1.18 -2.01 -9.47
N ASN A 181 -1.45 -0.70 -9.47
CA ASN A 181 -1.11 0.21 -10.59
C ASN A 181 -1.58 -0.33 -11.96
N ASN A 182 -2.75 -0.98 -11.97
CA ASN A 182 -3.35 -1.69 -13.11
C ASN A 182 -2.54 -2.89 -13.64
N ASP A 183 -1.57 -3.43 -12.88
CA ASP A 183 -0.90 -4.68 -13.20
C ASP A 183 -1.80 -5.88 -12.88
N ILE A 184 -2.68 -6.20 -13.83
CA ILE A 184 -3.65 -7.30 -13.74
C ILE A 184 -2.93 -8.65 -13.51
N ASN A 185 -1.75 -8.86 -14.09
CA ASN A 185 -1.03 -10.12 -13.94
C ASN A 185 -0.54 -10.32 -12.51
N LYS A 186 -0.03 -9.28 -11.85
CA LYS A 186 0.32 -9.35 -10.43
C LYS A 186 -0.91 -9.54 -9.55
N LEU A 187 -2.00 -8.82 -9.83
CA LEU A 187 -3.25 -8.99 -9.09
C LEU A 187 -3.81 -10.41 -9.20
N ILE A 188 -3.75 -11.03 -10.39
CA ILE A 188 -4.15 -12.43 -10.61
C ILE A 188 -3.31 -13.37 -9.73
N LYS A 189 -1.98 -13.23 -9.75
CA LYS A 189 -1.10 -14.06 -8.92
C LYS A 189 -1.44 -13.92 -7.43
N TYR A 190 -1.69 -12.69 -6.97
CA TYR A 190 -1.98 -12.43 -5.57
C TYR A 190 -3.33 -13.01 -5.15
N ARG A 191 -4.34 -12.82 -5.99
CA ARG A 191 -5.65 -13.46 -5.81
C ARG A 191 -5.52 -14.97 -5.72
N ASP A 192 -4.84 -15.58 -6.69
CA ASP A 192 -4.70 -17.04 -6.73
C ASP A 192 -4.03 -17.54 -5.46
N LEU A 193 -2.97 -16.86 -5.00
CA LEU A 193 -2.31 -17.17 -3.75
C LEU A 193 -3.25 -17.10 -2.54
N VAL A 194 -3.98 -16.00 -2.37
CA VAL A 194 -4.92 -15.81 -1.25
C VAL A 194 -6.02 -16.86 -1.26
N PHE A 195 -6.65 -17.10 -2.41
CA PHE A 195 -7.74 -18.06 -2.52
C PHE A 195 -7.27 -19.51 -2.34
N ASN A 196 -6.12 -19.90 -2.92
CA ASN A 196 -5.55 -21.23 -2.73
C ASN A 196 -5.10 -21.47 -1.29
N THR A 197 -4.71 -20.42 -0.57
CA THR A 197 -4.31 -20.52 0.85
C THR A 197 -5.54 -20.62 1.75
N LYS A 198 -6.58 -19.82 1.49
CA LYS A 198 -7.79 -19.77 2.33
C LYS A 198 -8.73 -20.95 2.10
N PHE A 199 -8.82 -21.44 0.87
CA PHE A 199 -9.78 -22.46 0.47
C PHE A 199 -9.03 -23.66 -0.11
N SER A 200 -9.12 -24.81 0.57
CA SER A 200 -8.58 -26.07 0.06
C SER A 200 -9.32 -26.54 -1.20
N ASP A 201 -10.63 -26.26 -1.26
CA ASP A 201 -11.49 -26.52 -2.40
C ASP A 201 -12.05 -25.19 -2.92
N LYS A 202 -11.81 -24.88 -4.20
CA LYS A 202 -12.28 -23.65 -4.86
C LYS A 202 -13.80 -23.71 -5.10
N ALA A 203 -14.58 -23.80 -4.03
CA ALA A 203 -16.04 -23.73 -4.13
C ALA A 203 -16.42 -22.43 -4.86
N THR A 204 -17.36 -22.53 -5.79
CA THR A 204 -17.80 -21.42 -6.66
C THR A 204 -18.26 -20.19 -5.89
N ASP A 205 -18.69 -20.35 -4.63
CA ASP A 205 -19.19 -19.28 -3.77
C ASP A 205 -18.13 -18.74 -2.77
N SER A 206 -16.87 -19.16 -2.91
CA SER A 206 -15.78 -18.71 -2.03
C SER A 206 -15.53 -17.21 -2.19
N LYS A 207 -15.41 -16.50 -1.07
CA LYS A 207 -15.15 -15.05 -1.06
C LYS A 207 -13.93 -14.68 -0.22
N ALA A 208 -13.07 -13.83 -0.77
CA ALA A 208 -11.92 -13.24 -0.09
C ALA A 208 -11.63 -11.85 -0.67
N MET A 209 -10.58 -11.18 -0.21
CA MET A 209 -10.04 -9.93 -0.75
C MET A 209 -11.08 -8.80 -0.83
N GLY A 210 -11.76 -8.53 0.28
CA GLY A 210 -12.68 -7.39 0.36
C GLY A 210 -11.97 -6.04 0.40
N VAL A 211 -12.73 -4.97 0.16
CA VAL A 211 -12.26 -3.58 0.34
C VAL A 211 -13.22 -2.87 1.28
N PHE A 212 -12.76 -2.63 2.50
CA PHE A 212 -13.54 -2.03 3.60
C PHE A 212 -13.08 -0.59 3.82
N VAL A 213 -13.74 0.33 3.14
CA VAL A 213 -13.40 1.76 3.06
C VAL A 213 -14.64 2.60 3.33
N ARG A 214 -14.47 3.83 3.80
CA ARG A 214 -15.62 4.68 4.13
C ARG A 214 -16.20 5.30 2.86
N THR A 215 -17.51 5.23 2.69
CA THR A 215 -18.20 5.75 1.49
C THR A 215 -18.97 7.04 1.74
N ASN A 216 -19.22 7.42 3.00
CA ASN A 216 -19.98 8.62 3.36
C ASN A 216 -19.36 9.29 4.60
N VAL A 217 -18.25 9.99 4.40
CA VAL A 217 -17.61 10.77 5.49
C VAL A 217 -18.17 12.19 5.54
N THR A 218 -18.34 12.76 6.73
CA THR A 218 -18.85 14.14 6.88
C THR A 218 -17.76 15.20 6.82
N GLN A 219 -16.49 14.78 6.86
CA GLN A 219 -15.31 15.64 6.87
C GLN A 219 -14.23 15.03 5.98
N ASN A 220 -13.35 15.88 5.43
CA ASN A 220 -12.15 15.40 4.77
C ASN A 220 -11.30 14.67 5.80
N GLY A 221 -10.75 13.52 5.41
CA GLY A 221 -9.94 12.75 6.33
C GLY A 221 -9.00 11.82 5.60
N LEU A 222 -7.76 11.81 6.07
CA LEU A 222 -6.71 10.92 5.64
C LEU A 222 -6.59 9.77 6.66
N ARG A 223 -6.58 8.54 6.16
CA ARG A 223 -6.50 7.32 6.96
C ARG A 223 -5.45 6.39 6.36
N ALA A 224 -5.00 5.43 7.17
CA ALA A 224 -4.14 4.38 6.69
C ALA A 224 -4.87 3.44 5.76
N LEU A 225 -4.15 2.93 4.77
CA LEU A 225 -4.54 1.74 4.06
C LEU A 225 -3.73 0.57 4.63
N CYS A 226 -4.43 -0.40 5.18
CA CYS A 226 -3.82 -1.61 5.73
C CYS A 226 -4.37 -2.85 5.04
N VAL A 227 -3.67 -3.97 5.14
CA VAL A 227 -4.14 -5.25 4.62
C VAL A 227 -4.23 -6.28 5.74
N GLY A 228 -5.41 -6.86 5.89
CA GLY A 228 -5.66 -7.96 6.82
C GLY A 228 -4.81 -9.19 6.47
N ASN A 229 -4.78 -10.15 7.39
CA ASN A 229 -4.21 -11.46 7.11
C ASN A 229 -5.20 -12.33 6.31
N VAL A 230 -4.77 -13.49 5.82
CA VAL A 230 -5.59 -14.38 4.98
C VAL A 230 -6.79 -14.97 5.73
N THR A 231 -6.69 -15.17 7.06
CA THR A 231 -7.85 -15.56 7.88
C THR A 231 -8.97 -14.51 7.80
N ASP A 232 -8.63 -13.22 7.78
CA ASP A 232 -9.54 -12.10 7.51
C ASP A 232 -9.76 -11.80 6.01
N GLY A 233 -9.44 -12.79 5.16
CA GLY A 233 -9.65 -12.73 3.72
C GLY A 233 -8.63 -11.87 2.98
N SER A 234 -7.55 -11.44 3.63
CA SER A 234 -6.56 -10.52 3.06
C SER A 234 -7.19 -9.23 2.55
N SER A 235 -8.16 -8.73 3.31
CA SER A 235 -8.98 -7.57 2.94
C SER A 235 -8.21 -6.26 3.12
N LEU A 236 -8.48 -5.28 2.25
CA LEU A 236 -7.95 -3.93 2.39
C LEU A 236 -8.85 -3.11 3.32
N PHE A 237 -8.24 -2.43 4.29
CA PHE A 237 -8.92 -1.61 5.28
C PHE A 237 -8.46 -0.16 5.19
N GLY A 238 -9.43 0.74 5.06
CA GLY A 238 -9.22 2.19 5.10
C GLY A 238 -10.04 2.88 6.18
N ASN A 239 -10.51 2.15 7.19
CA ASN A 239 -11.58 2.62 8.06
C ASN A 239 -11.11 3.40 9.31
N GLY A 240 -9.82 3.39 9.67
CA GLY A 240 -9.32 4.13 10.84
C GLY A 240 -7.81 4.21 10.98
N LEU A 241 -7.36 5.10 11.87
CA LEU A 241 -5.97 5.23 12.31
C LEU A 241 -5.69 4.58 13.69
N ILE A 242 -6.69 3.98 14.33
CA ILE A 242 -6.60 3.50 15.70
C ILE A 242 -6.03 2.08 15.75
N GLY A 243 -5.04 1.87 16.62
CA GLY A 243 -4.61 0.56 17.14
C GLY A 243 -3.75 -0.28 16.20
N SER A 244 -4.10 -0.30 14.91
CA SER A 244 -3.55 -1.20 13.90
C SER A 244 -3.03 -0.50 12.66
N ALA A 245 -3.10 0.84 12.60
CA ALA A 245 -2.52 1.64 11.52
C ALA A 245 -1.18 2.21 11.95
N ARG A 246 -0.31 1.35 12.49
CA ARG A 246 0.98 1.80 13.02
C ARG A 246 1.97 1.81 11.86
N PHE A 247 1.85 2.84 11.02
CA PHE A 247 3.03 3.37 10.32
C PHE A 247 4.16 3.37 11.33
N LEU A 248 5.34 2.84 10.97
CA LEU A 248 6.55 2.97 11.79
C LEU A 248 6.46 4.31 12.48
N LEU A 249 6.24 4.30 13.80
CA LEU A 249 6.31 5.50 14.59
C LEU A 249 7.78 5.86 14.57
N LEU A 250 8.16 6.55 13.50
CA LEU A 250 9.33 7.38 13.48
C LEU A 250 8.99 8.51 14.46
N THR A 251 9.03 8.20 15.76
CA THR A 251 9.00 9.21 16.80
C THR A 251 10.42 9.70 17.02
N PRO A 252 10.67 11.01 16.87
CA PRO A 252 11.87 11.61 17.45
C PRO A 252 11.93 11.19 18.92
N SER A 253 13.10 10.76 19.36
CA SER A 253 13.31 10.35 20.74
C SER A 253 12.91 11.54 21.61
N SER A 254 12.43 11.26 22.82
CA SER A 254 11.94 12.28 23.77
C SER A 254 12.94 13.41 24.10
N SER A 255 14.14 13.40 23.52
CA SER A 255 15.13 14.46 23.57
C SER A 255 14.97 15.57 22.52
N GLN A 256 14.14 15.42 21.48
CA GLN A 256 13.92 16.47 20.47
C GLN A 256 12.64 17.28 20.74
N LYS A 257 12.82 18.59 20.97
CA LYS A 257 11.76 19.58 21.18
C LYS A 257 10.94 19.79 19.89
N SER A 258 9.63 19.61 20.00
CA SER A 258 8.53 20.16 19.19
C SER A 258 8.83 20.52 17.72
N LEU A 259 8.30 19.72 16.80
CA LEU A 259 8.21 20.03 15.36
C LEU A 259 7.31 21.24 15.12
N GLU A 260 7.82 22.23 14.37
CA GLU A 260 7.01 23.15 13.59
C GLU A 260 7.04 22.69 12.12
N VAL A 261 5.90 22.24 11.60
CA VAL A 261 5.73 21.96 10.17
C VAL A 261 5.58 23.32 9.47
N LYS A 262 6.56 23.68 8.64
CA LYS A 262 6.50 24.86 7.76
C LYS A 262 5.79 24.55 6.45
#